data_AF-A0A2H6FW57-F1
#
_entry.id   AF-A0A2H6FW57-F1
#
_cell.length_a   1.000
_cell.length_b   1.000
_cell.length_c   1.000
_cell.angle_alpha   90.00
_cell.angle_beta   90.00
_cell.angle_gamma   90.00
#
_symmetry.space_group_name_H-M   'P 1'
#
loop_
_entity.id
_entity.type
_entity.pdbx_description
1 polymer ?
#
loop_
_entity_poly.entity_id
_entity_poly.type
_entity_poly.pdbx_seq_one_letter_code
_entity_poly.pdbx_strand_id
1 'polypeptide(L)'
;MNNFKYTSPKNAPVTTEELQNDLKQVAENLNTDTLTQKLYSEHGKYDVTTLSRRFGTWNKALAKVGLKAGNINNYSDEELFENILSIWQHKGKQPTRRDLSVNPSKFHRVLTIEDSIHGRMHCNLLLTMQIKMKFK
;
A
#
# COMPACT_ATOMS: atom_id res chain seq x y z
N MET A 1 -10.55 42.10 22.33
CA MET A 1 -10.81 41.27 21.14
C MET A 1 -11.57 40.04 21.60
N ASN A 2 -12.83 39.91 21.19
CA ASN A 2 -13.67 38.79 21.62
C ASN A 2 -13.21 37.51 20.92
N ASN A 3 -12.72 36.56 21.70
CA ASN A 3 -12.29 35.26 21.21
C ASN A 3 -13.51 34.36 21.00
N PHE A 4 -14.24 34.57 19.90
CA PHE A 4 -15.36 33.71 19.53
C PHE A 4 -14.83 32.36 19.08
N LYS A 5 -15.10 31.30 19.86
CA LYS A 5 -14.78 29.92 19.50
C LYS A 5 -16.04 29.25 18.96
N TYR A 6 -16.07 28.99 17.66
CA TYR A 6 -17.12 28.16 17.05
C TYR A 6 -16.91 26.70 17.46
N THR A 7 -17.93 26.09 18.05
CA THR A 7 -17.98 24.64 18.31
C THR A 7 -18.92 23.98 17.32
N SER A 8 -18.43 23.01 16.55
CA SER A 8 -19.22 22.28 15.56
C SER A 8 -20.36 21.49 16.22
N PRO A 9 -21.57 21.45 15.65
CA PRO A 9 -22.67 20.64 16.19
C PRO A 9 -22.30 19.16 16.22
N LYS A 10 -22.85 18.41 17.19
CA LYS A 10 -22.47 17.01 17.48
C LYS A 10 -22.56 16.03 16.28
N ASN A 11 -23.36 16.36 15.28
CA ASN A 11 -23.57 15.55 14.06
C ASN A 11 -23.03 16.23 12.79
N ALA A 12 -22.12 17.20 12.93
CA ALA A 12 -21.51 17.83 11.78
C ALA A 12 -20.68 16.79 10.99
N PRO A 13 -20.66 16.88 9.65
CA PRO A 13 -19.76 16.08 8.84
C PRO A 13 -18.31 16.39 9.24
N VAL A 14 -17.55 15.33 9.54
CA VAL A 14 -16.14 15.43 9.92
C VAL A 14 -15.37 16.18 8.83
N THR A 15 -14.55 17.14 9.23
CA THR A 15 -13.76 17.91 8.26
C THR A 15 -12.50 17.16 7.84
N THR A 16 -11.90 17.60 6.75
CA THR A 16 -10.66 17.00 6.25
C THR A 16 -9.50 17.26 7.21
N GLU A 17 -9.48 18.44 7.84
CA GLU A 17 -8.49 18.87 8.82
C GLU A 17 -8.58 18.04 10.11
N GLU A 18 -9.79 17.73 10.58
CA GLU A 18 -10.00 16.87 11.76
C GLU A 18 -9.39 15.48 11.54
N LEU A 19 -9.60 14.89 10.37
CA LEU A 19 -9.04 13.57 10.04
C LEU A 19 -7.51 13.59 9.91
N GLN A 20 -6.95 14.66 9.34
CA GLN A 20 -5.49 14.83 9.28
C GLN A 20 -4.88 15.01 10.66
N ASN A 21 -5.53 15.79 11.52
CA ASN A 21 -5.07 16.00 12.89
C ASN A 21 -5.11 14.70 13.70
N ASP A 22 -6.18 13.91 13.57
CA ASP A 22 -6.30 12.61 14.23
C ASP A 22 -5.18 11.64 13.80
N LEU A 23 -4.88 11.56 12.50
CA LEU A 23 -3.74 10.77 12.00
C LEU A 23 -2.41 11.17 12.64
N LYS A 24 -2.14 12.47 12.73
CA LYS A 24 -0.92 13.00 13.35
C LYS A 24 -0.86 12.68 14.84
N GLN A 25 -1.96 12.89 15.56
CA GLN A 25 -2.03 12.59 16.99
C GLN A 25 -1.79 11.11 17.27
N VAL A 26 -2.38 10.21 16.48
CA VAL A 26 -2.14 8.77 16.65
C VAL A 26 -0.68 8.42 16.38
N ALA A 27 -0.06 8.99 15.34
CA ALA A 27 1.35 8.76 15.03
C ALA A 27 2.29 9.28 16.13
N GLU A 28 2.02 10.49 16.65
CA GLU A 28 2.76 11.09 17.78
C GLU A 28 2.61 10.26 19.06
N ASN A 29 1.39 9.84 19.39
CA ASN A 29 1.11 9.01 20.58
C ASN A 29 1.85 7.66 20.54
N LEU A 30 2.04 7.11 19.34
CA LEU A 30 2.72 5.83 19.12
C LEU A 30 4.22 6.01 18.79
N ASN A 31 4.70 7.25 18.72
CA ASN A 31 6.06 7.61 18.35
C ASN A 31 6.56 6.88 17.08
N THR A 32 5.73 6.85 16.04
CA THR A 32 6.00 6.14 14.78
C THR A 32 5.69 7.00 13.56
N ASP A 33 6.62 7.01 12.61
CA ASP A 33 6.40 7.62 11.29
C ASP A 33 5.62 6.69 10.34
N THR A 34 5.43 5.43 10.74
CA THR A 34 4.74 4.41 9.95
C THR A 34 3.42 4.02 10.60
N LEU A 35 2.32 4.16 9.85
CA LEU A 35 0.99 3.83 10.37
C LEU A 35 0.33 2.75 9.50
N THR A 36 -0.07 1.66 10.14
CA THR A 36 -0.86 0.59 9.51
C THR A 36 -2.34 0.79 9.79
N GLN A 37 -3.20 0.26 8.92
CA GLN A 37 -4.66 0.32 9.13
C GLN A 37 -5.08 -0.36 10.43
N LYS A 38 -4.43 -1.49 10.79
CA LYS A 38 -4.70 -2.21 12.04
C LYS A 38 -4.36 -1.33 13.25
N LEU A 39 -3.17 -0.74 13.24
CA LEU A 39 -2.70 0.11 14.35
C LEU A 39 -3.59 1.36 14.50
N TYR A 40 -3.97 1.99 13.40
CA TYR A 40 -4.91 3.10 13.44
C TYR A 40 -6.31 2.69 13.88
N SER A 41 -6.79 1.50 13.52
CA SER A 41 -8.10 1.00 13.99
C SER A 41 -8.13 0.76 15.50
N GLU A 42 -6.98 0.52 16.13
CA GLU A 42 -6.86 0.28 17.58
C GLU A 42 -6.73 1.59 18.38
N HIS A 43 -6.11 2.61 17.80
CA HIS A 43 -5.77 3.87 18.49
C HIS A 43 -6.48 5.12 17.97
N GLY A 44 -7.02 5.06 16.75
CA GLY A 44 -7.66 6.18 16.06
C GLY A 44 -9.11 6.35 16.44
N LYS A 45 -9.60 7.58 16.27
CA LYS A 45 -10.98 7.94 16.59
C LYS A 45 -11.96 7.61 15.47
N TYR A 46 -11.47 7.57 14.23
CA TYR A 46 -12.28 7.41 13.02
C TYR A 46 -12.00 6.08 12.33
N ASP A 47 -12.97 5.62 11.55
CA ASP A 47 -12.82 4.40 10.75
C ASP A 47 -11.89 4.63 9.55
N VAL A 48 -10.99 3.68 9.29
CA VAL A 48 -10.06 3.67 8.13
C VAL A 48 -10.79 3.88 6.79
N THR A 49 -12.01 3.37 6.66
CA THR A 49 -12.84 3.53 5.45
C THR A 49 -13.27 4.98 5.25
N THR A 50 -13.51 5.74 6.33
CA THR A 50 -13.81 7.18 6.26
C THR A 50 -12.64 7.95 5.66
N LEU A 51 -11.42 7.67 6.13
CA LEU A 51 -10.22 8.30 5.57
C LEU A 51 -10.00 7.88 4.12
N SER A 52 -10.12 6.59 3.83
CA SER A 52 -9.93 6.08 2.47
C SER A 52 -10.95 6.67 1.50
N ARG A 53 -12.22 6.80 1.87
CA ARG A 53 -13.26 7.42 1.04
C ARG A 53 -12.98 8.91 0.78
N ARG A 54 -12.52 9.64 1.80
CA ARG A 54 -12.28 11.08 1.68
C ARG A 54 -11.01 11.43 0.90
N PHE A 55 -9.93 10.68 1.10
CA PHE A 55 -8.63 10.92 0.47
C PHE A 55 -8.37 10.03 -0.76
N GLY A 56 -9.32 9.18 -1.13
CA GLY A 56 -9.25 8.20 -2.21
C GLY A 56 -8.65 6.87 -1.79
N THR A 57 -7.53 6.87 -1.05
CA THR A 57 -6.94 5.66 -0.46
C THR A 57 -6.30 5.97 0.89
N TRP A 58 -6.15 4.94 1.74
CA TRP A 58 -5.42 5.03 3.01
C TRP A 58 -4.02 5.61 2.84
N ASN A 59 -3.26 5.11 1.85
CA ASN A 59 -1.90 5.58 1.58
C ASN A 59 -1.88 7.06 1.17
N LYS A 60 -2.88 7.52 0.41
CA LYS A 60 -3.03 8.96 0.09
C LYS A 60 -3.34 9.79 1.32
N ALA A 61 -4.14 9.27 2.26
CA ALA A 61 -4.42 9.96 3.53
C ALA A 61 -3.14 10.16 4.35
N LEU A 62 -2.31 9.11 4.48
CA LEU A 62 -1.01 9.19 5.17
C LEU A 62 -0.04 10.14 4.47
N ALA A 63 0.02 10.11 3.14
CA ALA A 63 0.87 11.02 2.36
C ALA A 63 0.52 12.49 2.59
N LYS A 64 -0.76 12.83 2.82
CA LYS A 64 -1.20 14.21 3.11
C LYS A 64 -0.68 14.73 4.46
N VAL A 65 -0.40 13.85 5.41
CA VAL A 65 0.14 14.20 6.72
C VAL A 65 1.63 13.91 6.87
N GLY A 66 2.30 13.47 5.79
CA GLY A 66 3.73 13.14 5.78
C GLY A 66 4.07 11.81 6.43
N LEU A 67 3.09 10.97 6.74
CA LEU A 67 3.30 9.65 7.33
C LEU A 67 3.57 8.59 6.25
N LYS A 68 4.40 7.61 6.58
CA LYS A 68 4.69 6.46 5.72
C LYS A 68 3.63 5.38 5.92
N ALA A 69 3.14 4.83 4.82
CA ALA A 69 2.30 3.64 4.90
C ALA A 69 3.16 2.43 5.29
N GLY A 70 2.68 1.59 6.21
CA GLY A 70 3.39 0.36 6.57
C GLY A 70 3.51 -0.66 5.43
N ASN A 71 2.65 -0.55 4.40
CA ASN A 71 2.73 -1.33 3.17
C ASN A 71 2.72 -0.37 1.96
N ILE A 72 3.90 -0.04 1.46
CA ILE A 72 4.04 0.73 0.23
C ILE A 72 4.15 -0.27 -0.93
N ASN A 73 3.04 -0.54 -1.61
CA ASN A 73 3.02 -1.31 -2.88
C ASN A 73 3.34 -0.40 -4.08
N ASN A 74 4.33 0.48 -3.96
CA ASN A 74 4.73 1.38 -5.06
C ASN A 74 6.02 0.87 -5.71
N TYR A 75 6.01 -0.41 -6.09
CA TYR A 75 7.09 -1.01 -6.85
C TYR A 75 6.90 -0.67 -8.33
N SER A 76 7.97 -0.29 -9.01
CA SER A 76 7.91 -0.16 -10.47
C SER A 76 7.77 -1.55 -11.11
N ASP A 77 7.28 -1.57 -12.35
CA ASP A 77 7.23 -2.80 -13.13
C ASP A 77 8.64 -3.42 -13.22
N GLU A 78 9.67 -2.61 -13.44
CA GLU A 78 11.08 -3.06 -13.48
C GLU A 78 11.50 -3.74 -12.17
N GLU A 79 11.17 -3.17 -11.02
CA GLU A 79 11.51 -3.77 -9.72
C GLU A 79 10.82 -5.14 -9.53
N LEU A 80 9.56 -5.25 -9.97
CA LEU A 80 8.81 -6.51 -9.93
C LEU A 80 9.39 -7.54 -10.90
N PHE A 81 9.78 -7.13 -12.11
CA PHE A 81 10.42 -7.98 -13.11
C PHE A 81 11.78 -8.49 -12.61
N GLU A 82 12.62 -7.64 -12.04
CA GLU A 82 13.92 -8.01 -11.48
C GLU A 82 13.78 -9.01 -10.32
N ASN A 83 12.75 -8.84 -9.48
CA ASN A 83 12.45 -9.80 -8.43
C ASN A 83 12.12 -11.19 -9.01
N ILE A 84 11.22 -11.26 -10.00
CA ILE A 84 10.87 -12.54 -10.66
C ILE A 84 12.09 -13.15 -11.35
N LEU A 85 12.90 -12.33 -12.01
CA LEU A 85 14.12 -12.77 -12.68
C LEU A 85 15.10 -13.40 -11.69
N SER A 86 15.33 -12.77 -10.54
CA SER A 86 16.22 -13.29 -9.50
C SER A 86 15.75 -14.65 -8.96
N ILE A 87 14.44 -14.82 -8.76
CA ILE A 87 13.85 -16.09 -8.33
C ILE A 87 14.06 -17.16 -9.40
N TRP A 88 13.89 -16.81 -10.67
CA TRP A 88 14.10 -17.72 -11.79
C TRP A 88 15.56 -18.18 -11.86
N GLN A 89 16.51 -17.25 -11.84
CA GLN A 89 17.94 -17.55 -11.88
C GLN A 89 18.36 -18.47 -10.72
N HIS A 90 17.85 -18.21 -9.52
CA HIS A 90 18.12 -19.05 -8.35
C HIS A 90 17.49 -20.44 -8.46
N LYS A 91 16.27 -20.53 -8.98
CA LYS A 91 15.50 -21.78 -9.03
C LYS A 91 15.89 -22.68 -10.21
N GLY A 92 16.46 -22.10 -11.28
CA GLY A 92 16.79 -22.81 -12.52
C GLY A 92 15.58 -23.32 -13.31
N LYS A 93 14.36 -22.94 -12.91
CA LYS A 93 13.09 -23.28 -13.57
C LYS A 93 12.07 -22.19 -13.31
N GLN A 94 10.99 -22.20 -14.10
CA GLN A 94 9.91 -21.23 -14.02
C GLN A 94 9.42 -21.04 -12.56
N PRO A 95 9.46 -19.80 -12.04
CA PRO A 95 8.87 -19.46 -10.75
C PRO A 95 7.36 -19.66 -10.75
N THR A 96 6.84 -20.09 -9.60
CA THR A 96 5.42 -20.25 -9.29
C THR A 96 5.02 -19.20 -8.24
N ARG A 97 3.71 -19.02 -8.04
CA ARG A 97 3.19 -18.09 -7.02
C ARG A 97 3.79 -18.30 -5.62
N ARG A 98 4.08 -19.56 -5.25
CA ARG A 98 4.67 -19.89 -3.94
C ARG A 98 6.09 -19.34 -3.79
N ASP A 99 6.83 -19.25 -4.89
CA ASP A 99 8.21 -18.77 -4.88
C ASP A 99 8.32 -17.27 -4.58
N LEU A 100 7.25 -16.51 -4.83
CA LEU A 100 7.18 -15.09 -4.50
C LEU A 100 7.13 -14.83 -2.99
N SER A 101 6.71 -15.81 -2.18
CA SER A 101 6.60 -15.68 -0.73
C SER A 101 7.81 -16.22 0.04
N VAL A 102 8.81 -16.76 -0.66
CA VAL A 102 10.00 -17.40 -0.07
C VAL A 102 11.28 -16.80 -0.65
N ASN A 103 12.40 -16.98 0.06
CA ASN A 103 13.71 -16.57 -0.46
C ASN A 103 14.01 -17.24 -1.82
N PRO A 104 14.57 -16.52 -2.81
CA PRO A 104 15.20 -15.20 -2.70
C PRO A 104 14.28 -14.00 -3.01
N SER A 105 12.94 -14.18 -3.01
CA SER A 105 12.01 -13.07 -3.25
C SER A 105 12.22 -11.95 -2.23
N LYS A 106 12.42 -10.72 -2.73
CA LYS A 106 12.53 -9.51 -1.90
C LYS A 106 11.17 -9.05 -1.38
N PHE A 107 10.08 -9.48 -2.00
CA PHE A 107 8.74 -8.99 -1.70
C PHE A 107 7.89 -10.10 -1.08
N HIS A 108 7.66 -10.04 0.23
CA HIS A 108 6.95 -11.08 0.98
C HIS A 108 5.41 -11.07 0.78
N ARG A 109 4.85 -9.99 0.21
CA ARG A 109 3.41 -9.80 0.04
C ARG A 109 3.06 -9.01 -1.22
N VAL A 110 3.41 -9.52 -2.40
CA VAL A 110 2.79 -9.04 -3.65
C VAL A 110 1.45 -9.76 -3.84
N LEU A 111 0.41 -9.21 -3.22
CA LEU A 111 -0.97 -9.25 -3.71
C LEU A 111 -1.16 -7.84 -4.32
N THR A 112 -1.38 -7.60 -5.61
CA THR A 112 -2.04 -8.31 -6.69
C THR A 112 -1.37 -7.88 -8.01
N ILE A 113 -0.86 -8.82 -8.82
CA ILE A 113 -0.65 -8.57 -10.27
C ILE A 113 -1.98 -8.81 -11.04
N GLU A 114 -3.07 -9.09 -10.32
CA GLU A 114 -4.35 -9.52 -10.90
C GLU A 114 -5.27 -8.35 -11.34
N ASP A 115 -5.00 -7.10 -10.96
CA ASP A 115 -5.88 -5.98 -11.33
C ASP A 115 -5.58 -5.37 -12.71
N SER A 116 -4.51 -5.79 -13.39
CA SER A 116 -4.23 -5.33 -14.77
C SER A 116 -4.37 -6.42 -15.85
N ILE A 117 -4.69 -7.67 -15.48
CA ILE A 117 -4.83 -8.77 -16.45
C ILE A 117 -6.03 -9.63 -16.07
N HIS A 118 -7.23 -9.15 -16.38
CA HIS A 118 -8.39 -10.02 -16.53
C HIS A 118 -8.13 -11.00 -17.68
N GLY A 119 -7.60 -12.18 -17.35
CA GLY A 119 -7.29 -13.20 -18.35
C GLY A 119 -6.63 -14.41 -17.75
N ARG A 120 -7.43 -15.27 -17.11
CA ARG A 120 -7.04 -16.67 -16.87
C ARG A 120 -6.43 -17.22 -18.17
N MET A 121 -5.22 -17.78 -18.06
CA MET A 121 -4.54 -18.57 -19.10
C MET A 121 -3.74 -17.81 -20.18
N HIS A 122 -3.25 -16.57 -19.95
CA HIS A 122 -2.33 -15.93 -20.91
C HIS A 122 -1.03 -15.33 -20.34
N CYS A 123 -0.71 -15.56 -19.06
CA CYS A 123 0.61 -15.16 -18.50
C CYS A 123 1.76 -16.14 -18.81
N ASN A 124 1.47 -17.33 -19.35
CA ASN A 124 2.49 -18.37 -19.50
C ASN A 124 3.33 -18.26 -20.79
N LEU A 125 2.84 -17.57 -21.82
CA LEU A 125 3.60 -17.36 -23.06
C LEU A 125 4.30 -16.00 -23.12
N LEU A 126 3.64 -14.90 -22.76
CA LEU A 126 4.19 -13.55 -22.95
C LEU A 126 5.38 -13.25 -22.03
N LEU A 127 5.29 -13.62 -20.74
CA LEU A 127 6.41 -13.45 -19.81
C LEU A 127 7.59 -14.35 -20.18
N THR A 128 7.30 -15.58 -20.61
CA THR A 128 8.30 -16.53 -21.08
C THR A 128 8.96 -16.09 -22.39
N MET A 129 8.21 -15.44 -23.29
CA MET A 129 8.75 -14.86 -24.54
C MET A 129 9.58 -13.60 -24.29
N GLN A 130 9.10 -12.65 -23.46
CA GLN A 130 9.84 -11.44 -23.15
C GLN A 130 11.14 -11.74 -22.40
N ILE A 131 11.14 -12.71 -21.48
CA ILE A 131 12.36 -13.11 -20.77
C ILE A 131 13.29 -13.90 -21.71
N LYS A 132 12.79 -14.86 -22.51
CA LYS A 132 13.64 -15.59 -23.48
C LYS A 132 14.24 -14.69 -24.57
N MET A 133 13.55 -13.62 -24.99
CA MET A 133 14.09 -12.65 -25.95
C MET A 133 15.19 -11.77 -25.37
N LYS A 134 15.18 -11.48 -24.07
CA LYS A 134 16.19 -10.63 -23.41
C LYS A 134 17.51 -11.36 -23.12
N PHE A 135 17.52 -12.70 -23.22
CA PHE A 135 18.69 -13.58 -23.01
C PHE A 135 19.17 -14.25 -24.31
N LYS A 136 18.85 -13.66 -25.48
CA LYS A 136 19.36 -14.10 -26.78
C LYS A 136 20.18 -12.99 -27.43
#